data_AF-A0A958IYT7-F1
#
_entry.id   AF-A0A958IYT7-F1
#
_cell.length_a   1.000
_cell.length_b   1.000
_cell.length_c   1.000
_cell.angle_alpha   90.00
_cell.angle_beta   90.00
_cell.angle_gamma   90.00
#
_symmetry.space_group_name_H-M   'P 1'
#
loop_
_entity.id
_entity.type
_entity.pdbx_description
1 polymer ?
#
loop_
_entity_poly.entity_id
_entity_poly.type
_entity_poly.pdbx_seq_one_letter_code
_entity_poly.pdbx_strand_id
1 'polypeptide(L)'
;QTDREFLISTLLKLSEKVSTRLREQQLRGKTVQLKLRFSDFSTFTRAKTMQQSTHLTGEIFAIAKSLFEDFNDDRPVRLIGVGVSHLVSEEGLQLSLWDQDQQRKEKLEKIMDSLQAKFGKSALTHAQTLSAKKNKSGKNKS
;
A
#
# COMPACT_ATOMS: atom_id res chain seq x y z
N GLN A 1 -5.26 14.34 19.60
CA GLN A 1 -6.06 13.75 18.51
C GLN A 1 -5.08 13.11 17.55
N THR A 2 -5.18 11.82 17.25
CA THR A 2 -4.33 11.24 16.19
C THR A 2 -4.91 11.73 14.87
N ASP A 3 -4.10 12.39 14.05
CA ASP A 3 -4.57 12.87 12.75
C ASP A 3 -4.88 11.66 11.85
N ARG A 4 -6.16 11.51 11.48
CA ARG A 4 -6.65 10.40 10.66
C ARG A 4 -5.99 10.40 9.29
N GLU A 5 -5.71 11.58 8.72
CA GLU A 5 -5.00 11.72 7.46
C GLU A 5 -3.56 11.21 7.59
N PHE A 6 -2.91 11.54 8.71
CA PHE A 6 -1.58 11.02 9.03
C PHE A 6 -1.57 9.49 9.12
N LEU A 7 -2.55 8.87 9.78
CA LEU A 7 -2.66 7.41 9.85
C LEU A 7 -2.90 6.78 8.48
N ILE A 8 -3.79 7.34 7.66
CA ILE A 8 -4.04 6.86 6.29
C ILE A 8 -2.77 6.98 5.44
N SER A 9 -2.03 8.09 5.53
CA SER A 9 -0.74 8.24 4.83
C SER A 9 0.29 7.21 5.30
N THR A 10 0.26 6.86 6.59
CA THR A 10 1.14 5.85 7.17
C THR A 10 0.76 4.45 6.69
N LEU A 11 -0.54 4.15 6.56
CA LEU A 11 -1.02 2.91 5.95
C LEU A 11 -0.49 2.75 4.52
N LEU A 12 -0.55 3.79 3.70
CA LEU A 12 -0.01 3.75 2.34
C LEU A 12 1.49 3.39 2.34
N LYS A 13 2.28 4.08 3.17
CA LYS A 13 3.73 3.81 3.29
C LYS A 13 4.04 2.40 3.80
N LEU A 14 3.20 1.86 4.68
CA LEU A 14 3.36 0.49 5.19
C LEU A 14 2.98 -0.53 4.12
N SER A 15 1.90 -0.28 3.37
CA SER A 15 1.49 -1.11 2.24
C SER A 15 2.56 -1.15 1.15
N GLU A 16 3.19 -0.01 0.82
CA GLU A 16 4.34 0.06 -0.11
C GLU A 16 5.50 -0.82 0.37
N LYS A 17 5.87 -0.72 1.66
CA LYS A 17 6.97 -1.54 2.20
C LYS A 17 6.67 -3.03 2.13
N VAL A 18 5.43 -3.42 2.45
CA VAL A 18 5.00 -4.81 2.42
C VAL A 18 4.96 -5.33 0.99
N SER A 19 4.40 -4.56 0.06
CA SER A 19 4.27 -4.93 -1.34
C SER A 19 5.62 -5.07 -2.03
N THR A 20 6.55 -4.11 -1.84
CA THR A 20 7.92 -4.21 -2.35
C THR A 20 8.62 -5.46 -1.82
N ARG A 21 8.53 -5.73 -0.51
CA ARG A 21 9.14 -6.94 0.08
C ARG A 21 8.56 -8.24 -0.48
N LEU A 22 7.24 -8.28 -0.72
CA LEU A 22 6.61 -9.43 -1.36
C LEU A 22 7.18 -9.66 -2.76
N ARG A 23 7.30 -8.60 -3.57
CA ARG A 23 7.85 -8.68 -4.93
C ARG A 23 9.34 -9.05 -4.96
N GLU A 24 10.14 -8.50 -4.04
CA GLU A 24 11.55 -8.87 -3.87
C GLU A 24 11.73 -10.37 -3.57
N GLN A 25 10.77 -10.95 -2.83
CA GLN A 25 10.77 -12.36 -2.47
C GLN A 25 10.01 -13.24 -3.47
N GLN A 26 9.48 -12.66 -4.55
CA GLN A 26 8.64 -13.36 -5.54
C GLN A 26 7.42 -14.05 -4.90
N LEU A 27 6.83 -13.39 -3.91
CA LEU A 27 5.65 -13.86 -3.17
C LEU A 27 4.43 -12.99 -3.46
N ARG A 28 3.26 -13.62 -3.37
CA ARG A 28 1.95 -12.93 -3.27
C ARG A 28 1.25 -13.39 -2.01
N GLY A 29 0.32 -12.61 -1.46
CA GLY A 29 -0.46 -13.04 -0.31
C GLY A 29 -1.95 -12.80 -0.46
N LYS A 30 -2.76 -13.59 0.23
CA LYS A 30 -4.23 -13.52 0.14
C LYS A 30 -4.86 -12.71 1.27
N THR A 31 -4.19 -12.59 2.41
CA THR A 31 -4.79 -11.95 3.59
C THR A 31 -4.03 -10.70 3.96
N VAL A 32 -4.73 -9.58 4.03
CA VAL A 32 -4.21 -8.32 4.55
C VAL A 32 -4.68 -8.15 5.98
N GLN A 33 -3.77 -7.81 6.89
CA GLN A 33 -4.05 -7.54 8.29
C GLN A 33 -3.72 -6.10 8.67
N LEU A 34 -4.59 -5.50 9.49
CA LEU A 34 -4.38 -4.23 10.18
C LEU A 34 -4.18 -4.50 11.67
N LYS A 35 -3.16 -3.88 12.26
CA LYS A 35 -2.89 -3.89 13.69
C LYS A 35 -2.82 -2.46 14.22
N LEU A 36 -3.58 -2.18 15.27
CA LEU A 36 -3.52 -0.93 16.03
C LEU A 36 -3.19 -1.26 17.49
N ARG A 37 -2.20 -0.57 18.07
CA ARG A 37 -1.89 -0.64 19.51
C ARG A 37 -2.10 0.73 20.13
N PHE A 38 -2.81 0.77 21.26
CA PHE A 38 -3.19 2.00 21.93
C PHE A 38 -2.26 2.33 23.10
N SER A 39 -2.52 3.46 23.77
CA SER A 39 -1.73 3.94 24.91
C SER A 39 -1.86 3.09 26.18
N ASP A 40 -2.96 2.37 26.31
CA ASP A 40 -3.20 1.38 27.36
C ASP A 40 -2.57 0.01 27.05
N PHE A 41 -1.78 -0.08 25.96
CA PHE A 41 -1.19 -1.32 25.44
C PHE A 41 -2.18 -2.38 24.94
N SER A 42 -3.48 -2.07 24.91
CA SER A 42 -4.47 -2.90 24.23
C SER A 42 -4.22 -2.90 22.72
N THR A 43 -4.63 -3.98 22.05
CA THR A 43 -4.37 -4.20 20.63
C THR A 43 -5.67 -4.53 19.91
N PHE A 44 -5.96 -3.79 18.85
CA PHE A 44 -7.01 -4.11 17.90
C PHE A 44 -6.37 -4.73 16.66
N THR A 45 -6.90 -5.86 16.19
CA THR A 45 -6.44 -6.52 14.97
C THR A 45 -7.64 -6.98 14.14
N ARG A 46 -7.57 -6.69 12.85
CA ARG A 46 -8.53 -7.14 11.85
C ARG A 46 -7.79 -7.62 10.61
N ALA A 47 -8.39 -8.53 9.88
CA ALA A 47 -7.83 -9.04 8.65
C ALA A 47 -8.94 -9.35 7.65
N LYS A 48 -8.60 -9.30 6.36
CA LYS A 48 -9.49 -9.67 5.27
C LYS A 48 -8.72 -10.59 4.31
N THR A 49 -9.32 -11.73 4.00
CA THR A 49 -8.80 -12.69 3.02
C THR A 49 -9.49 -12.48 1.68
N MET A 50 -8.70 -12.32 0.63
CA MET A 50 -9.11 -12.17 -0.76
C MET A 50 -9.18 -13.54 -1.45
N GLN A 51 -9.95 -13.63 -2.54
CA GLN A 51 -9.98 -14.84 -3.37
C GLN A 51 -8.65 -15.04 -4.12
N GLN A 52 -8.12 -13.96 -4.69
CA GLN A 52 -6.86 -13.96 -5.42
C GLN A 52 -5.73 -13.40 -4.56
N SER A 53 -4.52 -13.94 -4.72
CA SER A 53 -3.33 -13.45 -4.05
C SER A 53 -2.78 -12.21 -4.75
N THR A 54 -2.32 -11.23 -3.98
CA THR A 54 -1.79 -9.97 -4.50
C THR A 54 -0.42 -9.63 -3.92
N HIS A 55 0.35 -8.87 -4.67
CA HIS A 55 1.51 -8.13 -4.19
C HIS A 55 1.42 -6.64 -4.56
N LEU A 56 0.25 -6.16 -5.01
CA LEU A 56 0.06 -4.78 -5.47
C LEU A 56 -0.15 -3.83 -4.29
N THR A 57 0.55 -2.70 -4.30
CA THR A 57 0.47 -1.70 -3.22
C THR A 57 -0.94 -1.17 -3.08
N GLY A 58 -1.56 -0.82 -4.21
CA GLY A 58 -2.90 -0.24 -4.23
C GLY A 58 -3.96 -1.17 -3.63
N GLU A 59 -3.88 -2.47 -3.88
CA GLU A 59 -4.83 -3.45 -3.34
C GLU A 59 -4.63 -3.66 -1.84
N ILE A 60 -3.38 -3.82 -1.40
CA ILE A 60 -3.04 -3.96 0.03
C ILE A 60 -3.48 -2.70 0.80
N PHE A 61 -3.21 -1.52 0.26
CA PHE A 61 -3.63 -0.24 0.85
C PHE A 61 -5.15 -0.11 0.91
N ALA A 62 -5.87 -0.40 -0.17
CA ALA A 62 -7.33 -0.30 -0.20
C ALA A 62 -7.97 -1.17 0.89
N ILE A 63 -7.47 -2.39 1.07
CA ILE A 63 -7.97 -3.30 2.10
C ILE A 63 -7.59 -2.83 3.50
N ALA A 64 -6.33 -2.45 3.73
CA ALA A 64 -5.89 -1.94 5.03
C ALA A 64 -6.66 -0.66 5.43
N LYS A 65 -6.93 0.23 4.47
CA LYS A 65 -7.74 1.42 4.66
C LYS A 65 -9.19 1.07 5.00
N SER A 66 -9.81 0.13 4.28
CA SER A 66 -11.17 -0.33 4.61
C SER A 66 -11.24 -0.91 6.02
N LEU A 67 -10.28 -1.75 6.42
CA LEU A 67 -10.21 -2.29 7.78
C LEU A 67 -10.03 -1.20 8.85
N PHE A 68 -9.37 -0.10 8.50
CA PHE A 68 -9.19 1.06 9.37
C PHE A 68 -10.43 1.96 9.40
N GLU A 69 -11.19 2.05 8.31
CA GLU A 69 -12.43 2.80 8.24
C GLU A 69 -13.57 2.12 9.02
N ASP A 70 -13.55 0.79 9.11
CA ASP A 70 -14.46 0.01 9.96
C ASP A 70 -14.16 0.16 11.46
N PHE A 71 -13.00 0.74 11.82
CA PHE A 71 -12.62 1.01 13.20
C PHE A 71 -13.18 2.38 13.64
N ASN A 72 -14.21 2.36 14.49
CA ASN A 72 -14.93 3.53 14.95
C ASN A 72 -14.55 3.94 16.39
N ASP A 73 -13.27 4.19 16.62
CA ASP A 73 -12.75 4.52 17.95
C ASP A 73 -11.60 5.54 17.83
N ASP A 74 -11.68 6.60 18.61
CA ASP A 74 -10.80 7.77 18.53
C ASP A 74 -9.61 7.72 19.52
N ARG A 75 -9.38 6.57 20.17
CA ARG A 75 -8.26 6.40 21.10
C ARG A 75 -6.91 6.70 20.43
N PRO A 76 -5.95 7.32 21.15
CA PRO A 76 -4.61 7.56 20.64
C PRO A 76 -3.90 6.27 20.20
N VAL A 77 -3.51 6.21 18.93
CA VAL A 77 -2.80 5.07 18.35
C VAL A 77 -1.30 5.27 18.58
N ARG A 78 -0.66 4.33 19.28
CA ARG A 78 0.80 4.30 19.49
C ARG A 78 1.54 3.52 18.41
N LEU A 79 0.89 2.52 17.82
CA LEU A 79 1.44 1.73 16.72
C LEU A 79 0.34 1.39 15.72
N ILE A 80 0.68 1.54 14.44
CA ILE A 80 -0.12 1.07 13.32
C ILE A 80 0.74 0.13 12.47
N GLY A 81 0.18 -1.00 12.06
CA GLY A 81 0.87 -2.03 11.31
C GLY A 81 -0.01 -2.59 10.21
N VAL A 82 0.60 -2.82 9.04
CA VAL A 82 0.03 -3.57 7.93
C VAL A 82 0.86 -4.84 7.75
N GLY A 83 0.20 -5.97 7.52
CA GLY A 83 0.88 -7.20 7.16
C GLY A 83 0.10 -7.98 6.10
N VAL A 84 0.80 -8.93 5.50
CA VAL A 84 0.20 -9.86 4.54
C VAL A 84 0.55 -11.30 4.96
N SER A 85 -0.41 -12.21 4.83
CA SER A 85 -0.28 -13.64 5.12
C SER A 85 -0.96 -14.50 4.05
N HIS A 86 -0.92 -15.83 4.22
CA HIS A 86 -1.28 -16.83 3.20
C HIS A 86 -0.48 -16.60 1.91
N LEU A 87 0.84 -16.68 2.06
CA LEU A 87 1.80 -16.41 1.00
C LEU A 87 1.87 -17.58 0.03
N VAL A 88 1.96 -17.25 -1.26
CA VAL A 88 2.15 -18.20 -2.37
C VAL A 88 3.32 -17.71 -3.22
N SER A 89 4.08 -18.64 -3.78
CA SER A 89 5.11 -18.29 -4.76
C SER A 89 4.46 -17.73 -6.02
N GLU A 90 5.10 -16.74 -6.62
CA GLU A 90 4.73 -16.23 -7.94
C GLU A 90 5.10 -17.23 -9.05
N GLU A 91 6.08 -18.10 -8.79
CA GLU A 91 6.49 -19.17 -9.69
C GLU A 91 5.34 -20.17 -9.89
N GLY A 92 4.71 -20.12 -11.06
CA GLY A 92 3.57 -20.97 -11.42
C GLY A 92 2.21 -20.25 -11.44
N LEU A 93 2.14 -18.98 -11.03
CA LEU A 93 0.97 -18.15 -11.27
C LEU A 93 0.97 -17.68 -12.73
N GLN A 94 0.32 -18.46 -13.61
CA GLN A 94 -0.01 -17.98 -14.94
C GLN A 94 -1.02 -16.83 -14.80
N LEU A 95 -0.54 -15.60 -14.97
CA LEU A 95 -1.43 -14.48 -15.22
C LEU A 95 -2.25 -14.84 -16.45
N SER A 96 -3.57 -14.80 -16.30
CA SER A 96 -4.46 -14.98 -17.44
C SER A 96 -4.04 -13.97 -18.50
N LEU A 97 -3.74 -14.44 -19.72
CA LEU A 97 -3.30 -13.57 -20.84
C LEU A 97 -4.33 -12.47 -21.16
N TRP A 98 -5.54 -12.63 -20.65
CA TRP A 98 -6.70 -11.77 -20.83
C TRP A 98 -6.80 -10.64 -19.80
N ASP A 99 -5.98 -10.63 -18.76
CA ASP A 99 -6.05 -9.64 -17.67
C ASP A 99 -5.03 -8.49 -17.87
N GLN A 100 -5.23 -7.73 -18.95
CA GLN A 100 -4.32 -6.67 -19.39
C GLN A 100 -4.17 -5.55 -18.34
N ASP A 101 -5.23 -5.25 -17.60
CA ASP A 101 -5.20 -4.23 -16.56
C ASP A 101 -4.32 -4.66 -15.39
N GLN A 102 -4.37 -5.93 -15.00
CA GLN A 102 -3.52 -6.46 -13.93
C GLN A 102 -2.05 -6.44 -14.34
N GLN A 103 -1.73 -6.85 -15.57
CA GLN A 103 -0.37 -6.76 -16.10
C GLN A 103 0.16 -5.33 -16.13
N ARG A 104 -0.69 -4.36 -16.47
CA ARG A 104 -0.32 -2.94 -16.48
C ARG A 104 0.01 -2.44 -15.08
N LYS A 105 -0.80 -2.80 -14.08
CA LYS A 105 -0.56 -2.45 -12.67
C LYS A 105 0.74 -3.07 -12.15
N GLU A 106 0.98 -4.35 -12.44
CA GLU A 106 2.20 -5.04 -12.03
C GLU A 106 3.45 -4.41 -12.66
N LYS A 107 3.39 -4.08 -13.95
CA LYS A 107 4.49 -3.38 -14.64
C LYS A 107 4.75 -2.01 -14.01
N LEU A 108 3.70 -1.28 -13.65
CA LEU A 108 3.82 0.02 -12.98
C LEU A 108 4.52 -0.12 -11.62
N GLU A 109 4.12 -1.08 -10.80
CA GLU A 109 4.74 -1.35 -9.48
C GLU A 109 6.22 -1.69 -9.63
N LYS A 110 6.58 -2.57 -10.59
CA LYS A 110 7.98 -2.92 -10.86
C LYS A 110 8.82 -1.70 -11.27
N ILE A 111 8.25 -0.79 -12.06
CA ILE A 111 8.91 0.47 -12.41
C ILE A 111 9.09 1.34 -11.15
N MET A 112 8.04 1.48 -10.32
CA MET A 112 8.12 2.25 -9.07
C MET A 112 9.20 1.70 -8.12
N ASP A 113 9.26 0.37 -7.96
CA ASP A 113 10.29 -0.29 -7.14
C ASP A 113 11.69 -0.01 -7.69
N SER A 114 11.89 -0.12 -9.00
CA SER A 114 13.19 0.13 -9.63
C SER A 114 13.66 1.57 -9.43
N LEU A 115 12.73 2.54 -9.49
CA LEU A 115 13.04 3.95 -9.22
C LEU A 115 13.39 4.16 -7.75
N GLN A 116 12.66 3.51 -6.84
CA GLN A 116 12.93 3.62 -5.40
C GLN A 116 14.28 3.00 -5.03
N ALA A 117 14.63 1.85 -5.63
CA ALA A 117 15.91 1.20 -5.45
C ALA A 117 17.08 2.05 -5.98
N LYS A 118 16.90 2.71 -7.14
CA LYS A 118 17.95 3.49 -7.80
C LYS A 118 18.16 4.88 -7.19
N PHE A 119 17.08 5.55 -6.76
CA PHE A 119 17.12 6.97 -6.38
C PHE A 119 16.76 7.21 -4.91
N GLY A 120 16.44 6.16 -4.15
CA GLY A 120 16.01 6.27 -2.76
C GLY A 120 14.61 6.89 -2.62
N LYS A 121 14.08 6.86 -1.39
CA LYS A 121 12.69 7.28 -1.09
C LYS A 121 12.42 8.76 -1.36
N SER A 122 13.42 9.62 -1.19
CA SER A 122 13.27 11.07 -1.31
C SER A 122 13.09 11.57 -2.75
N ALA A 123 13.62 10.84 -3.74
CA ALA A 123 13.54 11.24 -5.15
C ALA A 123 12.12 11.12 -5.72
N LEU A 124 11.34 10.13 -5.25
CA LEU A 124 9.95 9.94 -5.67
C LEU A 124 9.03 11.04 -5.13
N THR A 125 9.22 11.45 -3.86
CA THR A 125 8.49 12.59 -3.29
C THR A 125 8.74 13.88 -4.06
N HIS A 126 9.99 14.09 -4.48
CA HIS A 126 10.37 15.25 -5.31
C HIS A 126 9.68 15.22 -6.68
N ALA A 127 9.65 14.06 -7.37
CA ALA A 127 9.00 13.92 -8.67
C ALA A 127 7.47 14.13 -8.63
N GLN A 128 6.78 13.60 -7.61
CA GLN A 128 5.34 13.83 -7.44
C GLN A 128 5.04 15.30 -7.10
N THR A 129 5.90 15.95 -6.31
CA THR A 129 5.78 17.39 -5.99
C THR A 129 6.04 18.26 -7.22
N LEU A 130 7.01 17.89 -8.07
CA LEU A 130 7.26 18.53 -9.36
C LEU A 130 6.09 18.36 -10.34
N SER A 131 5.50 17.16 -10.40
CA SER A 131 4.33 16.88 -11.26
C SER A 131 3.08 17.64 -10.78
N ALA A 132 2.85 17.70 -9.45
CA ALA A 132 1.77 18.49 -8.85
C ALA A 132 1.93 20.00 -9.09
N LYS A 133 3.17 20.52 -9.16
CA LYS A 133 3.45 21.92 -9.50
C LYS A 133 3.21 22.22 -11.00
N LYS A 134 3.46 21.25 -11.88
CA LYS A 134 3.21 21.40 -13.33
C LYS A 134 1.72 21.52 -13.67
N ASN A 135 0.84 20.83 -12.94
CA ASN A 135 -0.61 20.90 -13.14
C ASN A 135 -1.29 22.19 -12.63
N LYS A 136 -0.63 22.99 -11.77
CA LYS A 136 -1.17 24.30 -11.32
C LYS A 136 -0.76 25.48 -12.21
N SER A 137 0.16 25.30 -13.16
CA SER A 137 0.64 26.36 -14.06
C SER A 137 -0.18 26.50 -15.36
N GLY A 138 -1.18 25.63 -15.59
CA GLY A 138 -1.95 25.59 -16.85
C GLY A 138 -3.35 26.21 -16.80
N LYS A 139 -3.83 26.69 -15.65
CA LYS A 139 -5.13 27.38 -15.51
C LYS A 139 -4.92 28.83 -15.05
N ASN A 140 -4.45 29.67 -15.96
CA ASN A 140 -4.64 31.12 -15.91
C ASN A 140 -4.24 31.70 -17.27
N LYS A 141 -5.16 31.59 -18.24
CA LYS A 141 -5.27 32.42 -19.46
C LYS A 141 -6.49 31.95 -20.25
N SER A 142 -7.61 32.63 -20.02
CA SER A 142 -8.65 33.07 -20.97
C SER A 142 -9.84 33.58 -20.19
#